data_AF-A0A7C7UU47-F1
#
_entry.id   AF-A0A7C7UU47-F1
#
_cell.length_a   1.000
_cell.length_b   1.000
_cell.length_c   1.000
_cell.angle_alpha   90.00
_cell.angle_beta   90.00
_cell.angle_gamma   90.00
#
_symmetry.space_group_name_H-M   'P 1'
#
loop_
_entity.id
_entity.type
_entity.pdbx_description
1 polymer ?
#
loop_
_entity_poly.entity_id
_entity_poly.type
_entity_poly.pdbx_seq_one_letter_code
_entity_poly.pdbx_strand_id
1 'polypeptide(L)' 'MCGGENITYPCVEEKEDKIIIVYSDKEIVDYENDDGILIFFAKDYDIVKIIVPKDNEHHIIYLQ' A
#
# COMPACT_ATOMS: atom_id res chain seq x y z
N MET A 1 5.64 0.64 -13.06
CA MET A 1 5.33 -0.43 -12.09
C MET A 1 6.13 -0.14 -10.84
N CYS A 2 5.56 -0.32 -9.66
CA CYS A 2 6.32 -0.19 -8.43
C CYS A 2 7.27 -1.39 -8.34
N GLY A 3 8.53 -1.21 -8.73
CA GLY A 3 9.55 -2.28 -8.85
C GLY A 3 10.61 -1.93 -9.89
N GLY A 4 11.85 -1.67 -9.49
CA GLY A 4 12.99 -1.38 -10.39
C GLY A 4 14.06 -0.45 -9.79
N GLU A 5 15.15 -0.25 -10.54
CA GLU A 5 16.20 0.73 -10.21
C GLU A 5 15.66 2.15 -10.48
N ASN A 6 15.43 2.95 -9.43
CA ASN A 6 14.78 4.29 -9.41
C ASN A 6 13.26 4.31 -9.18
N ILE A 7 12.79 3.68 -8.09
CA ILE A 7 11.45 3.96 -7.56
C ILE A 7 11.52 5.24 -6.72
N THR A 8 10.60 6.18 -6.97
CA THR A 8 10.32 7.27 -6.03
C THR A 8 9.13 6.87 -5.18
N TYR A 9 9.27 6.98 -3.86
CA TYR A 9 8.21 6.69 -2.92
C TYR A 9 7.47 7.97 -2.48
N PRO A 10 6.15 7.90 -2.22
CA PRO A 10 5.31 6.72 -2.37
C PRO A 10 5.02 6.40 -3.85
N CYS A 11 4.94 5.11 -4.17
CA CYS A 11 4.54 4.61 -5.48
C CYS A 11 3.13 4.02 -5.39
N VAL A 12 2.22 4.44 -6.26
CA VAL A 12 0.82 3.99 -6.26
C VAL A 12 0.58 3.14 -7.51
N GLU A 13 0.04 1.94 -7.30
CA GLU A 13 -0.36 1.02 -8.36
C GLU A 13 -1.83 0.66 -8.21
N GLU A 14 -2.62 1.06 -9.20
CA GLU A 14 -4.05 0.76 -9.26
C GLU A 14 -4.29 -0.56 -10.01
N LYS A 15 -5.02 -1.48 -9.36
CA LYS A 15 -5.49 -2.75 -9.93
C LYS A 15 -7.01 -2.70 -10.07
N GLU A 16 -7.57 -3.73 -10.71
CA GLU A 16 -9.01 -3.88 -10.88
C GLU A 16 -9.74 -3.93 -9.52
N ASP A 17 -9.19 -4.68 -8.56
CA ASP A 17 -9.81 -5.02 -7.27
C ASP A 17 -9.25 -4.24 -6.08
N LYS A 18 -8.17 -3.47 -6.26
CA LYS A 18 -7.45 -2.80 -5.17
C LYS A 18 -6.56 -1.65 -5.63
N ILE A 19 -6.15 -0.83 -4.69
CA ILE A 19 -5.04 0.11 -4.82
C ILE A 19 -3.90 -0.38 -3.93
N ILE A 20 -2.69 -0.34 -4.46
CA ILE A 20 -1.47 -0.70 -3.73
C ILE A 20 -0.61 0.55 -3.62
N ILE A 21 -0.26 0.93 -2.40
CA ILE A 21 0.60 2.08 -2.11
C ILE A 21 1.87 1.54 -1.47
N VAL A 22 3.02 1.72 -2.13
CA VAL A 22 4.33 1.28 -1.62
C VAL A 22 5.08 2.50 -1.11
N TYR A 23 5.60 2.40 0.12
CA TYR A 23 6.35 3.47 0.80
C TYR A 23 7.85 3.19 0.88
N SER A 24 8.27 1.93 0.79
CA SER A 24 9.69 1.56 0.75
C SER A 24 9.91 0.18 0.13
N ASP A 25 11.18 -0.17 -0.08
CA ASP A 25 11.69 -1.50 -0.45
C ASP A 25 12.15 -2.33 0.76
N LYS A 26 11.90 -1.85 1.99
CA LYS A 26 12.26 -2.58 3.21
C LYS A 26 11.55 -3.95 3.25
N GLU A 27 12.19 -4.92 3.91
CA GLU A 27 11.59 -6.23 4.14
C GLU A 27 10.34 -6.12 5.02
N ILE A 28 9.26 -6.76 4.57
CA ILE A 28 8.02 -6.88 5.33
C ILE A 28 8.22 -7.99 6.36
N VAL A 29 8.01 -7.66 7.63
CA VAL A 29 8.10 -8.63 8.73
C VAL A 29 6.79 -8.82 9.47
N ASP A 30 5.85 -7.89 9.33
CA ASP A 30 4.55 -7.94 9.99
C ASP A 30 3.45 -7.27 9.14
N TYR A 31 2.19 -7.52 9.46
CA TYR A 31 1.05 -6.85 8.85
C TYR A 31 -0.14 -6.74 9.80
N GLU A 32 -0.92 -5.68 9.62
CA GLU A 32 -2.22 -5.47 10.26
C GLU A 32 -3.33 -5.47 9.20
N ASN A 33 -4.50 -5.93 9.61
CA ASN A 33 -5.75 -5.81 8.85
C ASN A 33 -6.67 -4.88 9.64
N ASP A 34 -7.02 -3.75 9.04
CA ASP A 34 -7.93 -2.76 9.60
C ASP A 34 -9.11 -2.60 8.64
N ASP A 35 -10.26 -3.17 9.00
CA ASP A 35 -11.47 -3.23 8.17
C ASP A 35 -11.22 -3.71 6.73
N GLY A 36 -10.26 -4.61 6.48
CA GLY A 36 -9.96 -5.10 5.13
C GLY A 36 -8.86 -4.30 4.39
N ILE A 37 -8.44 -3.16 4.94
CA ILE A 37 -7.19 -2.49 4.55
C ILE A 37 -6.02 -3.27 5.14
N LEU A 38 -5.03 -3.60 4.30
CA LEU A 38 -3.82 -4.30 4.75
C LEU A 38 -2.67 -3.32 4.87
N ILE A 39 -2.08 -3.21 6.05
CA ILE A 39 -0.92 -2.37 6.34
C ILE A 39 0.27 -3.27 6.65
N PHE A 40 1.37 -3.11 5.92
CA PHE A 40 2.56 -3.94 6.05
C PHE A 40 3.71 -3.15 6.68
N PHE A 41 4.42 -3.76 7.63
CA PHE A 41 5.45 -3.10 8.41
C PHE A 41 6.82 -3.74 8.25
N ALA A 42 7.85 -2.91 8.33
CA ALA A 42 9.23 -3.31 8.49
C ALA A 42 9.55 -3.54 9.98
N LYS A 43 10.73 -4.11 10.25
CA LYS A 43 11.18 -4.46 11.61
C LYS A 43 11.27 -3.27 12.57
N ASP A 44 11.49 -2.06 12.03
CA ASP A 44 11.51 -0.80 12.77
C ASP A 44 10.12 -0.16 12.92
N TYR A 45 9.05 -0.87 12.56
CA TYR A 45 7.66 -0.42 12.54
C TYR A 45 7.35 0.67 11.49
N ASP A 46 8.26 0.91 10.54
CA ASP A 46 7.96 1.75 9.37
C ASP A 46 6.96 1.05 8.44
N ILE A 47 6.05 1.82 7.85
CA ILE A 47 5.11 1.31 6.85
C ILE A 47 5.87 1.02 5.55
N VAL A 48 5.74 -0.20 5.05
CA VAL A 48 6.31 -0.64 3.77
C VAL A 48 5.29 -0.51 2.65
N LYS A 49 4.05 -0.96 2.89
CA LYS A 49 3.00 -1.00 1.88
C LYS A 49 1.62 -0.93 2.52
N ILE A 50 0.67 -0.31 1.82
CA ILE A 50 -0.75 -0.36 2.13
C ILE A 50 -1.49 -0.96 0.93
N ILE A 51 -2.45 -1.85 1.18
CA ILE A 51 -3.40 -2.33 0.17
C ILE A 51 -4.79 -1.91 0.59
N VAL A 52 -5.46 -1.17 -0.29
CA VAL A 52 -6.84 -0.73 -0.11
C VAL A 52 -7.71 -1.49 -1.11
N PRO A 53 -8.63 -2.36 -0.68
CA PRO A 53 -9.57 -3.01 -1.59
C PRO A 53 -10.52 -1.98 -2.24
N LYS A 54 -10.90 -2.23 -3.48
CA LYS A 54 -11.94 -1.47 -4.18
C LYS A 54 -13.27 -2.18 -3.97
N ASP A 55 -13.85 -1.98 -2.80
CA ASP A 55 -15.16 -2.50 -2.43
C ASP A 55 -16.14 -1.34 -2.17
N ASN A 56 -17.35 -1.67 -1.72
CA ASN A 56 -18.37 -0.68 -1.40
C ASN A 56 -18.18 -0.05 -0.01
N GLU A 57 -17.24 -0.54 0.79
CA GLU A 57 -16.96 -0.06 2.14
C GLU A 57 -15.90 1.04 2.10
N HIS A 58 -14.85 0.84 1.29
CA HIS A 58 -13.71 1.73 1.12
C HIS A 58 -13.89 2.67 -0.07
N HIS A 59 -14.46 3.84 0.19
CA HIS A 59 -14.64 4.87 -0.82
C HIS A 59 -13.32 5.59 -1.13
N ILE A 60 -12.90 5.56 -2.40
CA ILE A 60 -11.72 6.30 -2.88
C ILE A 60 -12.13 7.74 -3.21
N ILE A 61 -11.50 8.72 -2.56
CA ILE A 61 -11.73 10.15 -2.79
C ILE A 61 -10.53 10.73 -3.55
N TYR A 62 -10.80 11.34 -4.71
CA TYR A 62 -9.80 12.09 -5.47
C TYR A 62 -9.91 13.58 -5.12
N LEU A 63 -8.85 14.15 -4.53
CA LEU A 63 -8.77 15.58 -4.29
C LEU A 63 -8.27 16.27 -5.57
N GLN A 64 -9.08 17.19 -6.09
CA GLN A 64 -8.74 18.06 -7.23
C GLN A 64 -7.83 19.21 -6.80
#